data_AF-A0A2J6S844-F1
#
_entry.id   AF-A0A2J6S844-F1
#
_cell.length_a   1.000
_cell.length_b   1.000
_cell.length_c   1.000
_cell.angle_alpha   90.00
_cell.angle_beta   90.00
_cell.angle_gamma   90.00
#
_symmetry.space_group_name_H-M   'P 1'
#
loop_
_entity.id
_entity.type
_entity.pdbx_description
1 polymer ?
#
loop_
_entity_poly.entity_id
_entity_poly.type
_entity_poly.pdbx_seq_one_letter_code
_entity_poly.pdbx_strand_id
1 'polypeptide(L)'
;VWEASGVSRRILCDGISRNITPNLHDALPRLRLNSEAPRLNLWIDSLYIDQTSNEERPYQVTLMTQIHSQAEMVTVWLGEN
;
A
#
# COMPACT_ATOMS: atom_id res chain seq x y z
N VAL A 1 -12.65 7.93 -12.40
CA VAL A 1 -11.73 6.80 -12.71
C VAL A 1 -10.81 6.70 -11.50
N TRP A 2 -11.20 6.06 -10.38
CA TRP A 2 -10.98 4.64 -10.07
C TRP A 2 -11.92 4.06 -8.98
N GLU A 3 -13.09 4.64 -8.73
CA GLU A 3 -14.03 4.05 -7.77
C GLU A 3 -14.99 3.11 -8.48
N ALA A 4 -14.53 1.89 -8.74
CA ALA A 4 -15.43 0.80 -9.07
C ALA A 4 -15.61 -0.06 -7.81
N SER A 5 -16.87 -0.10 -7.37
CA SER A 5 -17.47 -0.79 -6.24
C SER A 5 -17.14 -2.29 -6.14
N GLY A 6 -15.87 -2.65 -5.96
CA GLY A 6 -15.40 -4.02 -5.78
C GLY A 6 -15.02 -4.24 -4.31
N VAL A 7 -15.89 -4.95 -3.58
CA VAL A 7 -15.69 -5.56 -2.25
C VAL A 7 -14.35 -5.20 -1.58
N SER A 8 -14.36 -4.21 -0.68
CA SER A 8 -13.20 -3.91 0.16
C SER A 8 -12.79 -5.16 0.95
N ARG A 9 -11.53 -5.57 0.80
CA ARG A 9 -10.97 -6.68 1.58
C ARG A 9 -10.47 -6.13 2.91
N ARG A 10 -10.51 -6.94 3.98
CA ARG A 10 -10.01 -6.54 5.30
C ARG A 10 -8.64 -7.15 5.56
N ILE A 11 -7.73 -6.34 6.08
CA ILE A 11 -6.44 -6.80 6.62
C ILE A 11 -6.30 -6.36 8.07
N LEU A 12 -5.49 -7.10 8.82
CA LEU A 12 -5.11 -6.74 10.18
C LEU A 12 -3.71 -6.10 10.15
N CYS A 13 -3.64 -4.82 10.52
CA CYS A 13 -2.39 -4.09 10.68
C CYS A 13 -2.28 -3.63 12.13
N ASP A 14 -1.25 -4.09 12.86
CA ASP A 14 -1.03 -3.75 14.27
C ASP A 14 -2.27 -3.95 15.16
N GLY A 15 -3.04 -5.01 14.89
CA GLY A 15 -4.28 -5.31 15.63
C GLY A 15 -5.51 -4.51 15.19
N ILE A 16 -5.38 -3.60 14.23
CA ILE A 16 -6.47 -2.78 13.70
C ILE A 16 -6.91 -3.34 12.34
N SER A 17 -8.21 -3.65 12.21
CA SER A 17 -8.79 -4.07 10.93
C SER A 17 -8.92 -2.86 10.01
N ARG A 18 -8.26 -2.90 8.85
CA ARG A 18 -8.35 -1.87 7.81
C ARG A 18 -8.97 -2.43 6.54
N ASN A 19 -9.79 -1.61 5.89
CA ASN A 19 -10.33 -1.90 4.58
C ASN A 19 -9.30 -1.50 3.52
N ILE A 20 -9.03 -2.41 2.59
CA ILE A 20 -8.11 -2.21 1.48
C ILE A 20 -8.79 -2.50 0.15
N THR A 21 -8.22 -1.93 -0.90
CA THR A 21 -8.66 -2.21 -2.27
C THR A 21 -8.33 -3.67 -2.64
N PRO A 22 -9.12 -4.31 -3.52
CA PRO A 22 -8.80 -5.62 -4.06
C PRO A 22 -7.38 -5.69 -4.65
N ASN A 23 -6.97 -4.63 -5.34
CA ASN A 23 -5.64 -4.53 -5.93
C ASN A 23 -4.51 -4.69 -4.89
N LEU A 24 -4.61 -4.01 -3.74
CA LEU A 24 -3.63 -4.16 -2.67
C LEU A 24 -3.70 -5.56 -2.04
N HIS A 25 -4.91 -6.10 -1.86
CA HIS A 25 -5.09 -7.43 -1.31
C HIS A 25 -4.36 -8.49 -2.14
N ASP A 26 -4.41 -8.38 -3.46
CA ASP A 26 -3.80 -9.35 -4.38
C ASP A 26 -2.28 -9.11 -4.53
N ALA A 27 -1.82 -7.88 -4.33
CA ALA A 27 -0.41 -7.54 -4.29
C ALA A 27 0.30 -8.11 -3.05
N LEU A 28 -0.32 -8.02 -1.86
CA LEU A 28 0.31 -8.36 -0.58
C LEU A 28 0.92 -9.78 -0.52
N PRO A 29 0.25 -10.86 -0.95
CA PRO A 29 0.83 -12.20 -1.00
C PRO A 29 2.05 -12.32 -1.92
N ARG A 30 2.11 -11.51 -2.98
CA ARG A 30 3.20 -11.53 -3.98
C ARG A 30 4.38 -10.67 -3.58
N LEU A 31 4.12 -9.61 -2.81
CA LEU A 31 5.15 -8.78 -2.19
C LEU A 31 5.82 -9.46 -0.99
N ARG A 32 5.16 -10.47 -0.39
CA ARG A 32 5.82 -11.38 0.54
C ARG A 32 6.77 -12.30 -0.24
N LEU A 33 7.98 -11.82 -0.50
CA LEU A 33 9.10 -12.71 -0.85
C LEU A 33 9.15 -13.79 0.24
N ASN A 34 9.12 -15.07 -0.19
CA ASN A 34 9.24 -16.32 0.58
C ASN A 34 9.26 -16.18 2.10
N SER A 35 8.47 -16.99 2.82
CA SER A 35 8.41 -16.98 4.30
C SER A 35 9.75 -17.18 5.03
N GLU A 36 10.84 -17.48 4.31
CA GLU A 36 12.22 -17.58 4.79
C GLU A 36 13.05 -16.29 4.62
N ALA A 37 12.54 -15.28 3.91
CA ALA A 37 13.20 -14.00 3.73
C ALA A 37 13.12 -13.16 5.03
N PRO A 38 14.16 -12.35 5.33
CA PRO A 38 14.15 -11.47 6.50
C PRO A 38 12.94 -10.54 6.47
N ARG A 39 12.49 -10.12 7.66
CA ARG A 39 11.32 -9.25 7.85
C ARG A 39 11.35 -8.08 6.86
N LEU A 40 10.47 -8.12 5.87
CA LEU A 40 10.37 -7.09 4.84
C LEU A 40 9.56 -5.92 5.39
N ASN A 41 10.20 -4.76 5.57
CA ASN A 41 9.52 -3.52 5.90
C ASN A 41 8.93 -2.93 4.62
N LEU A 42 7.63 -3.13 4.40
CA LEU A 42 6.93 -2.57 3.25
C LEU A 42 6.28 -1.25 3.62
N TRP A 43 6.55 -0.23 2.81
CA TRP A 43 5.76 1.00 2.81
C TRP A 43 4.70 0.92 1.71
N ILE A 44 3.44 1.13 2.06
CA ILE A 44 2.29 1.05 1.16
C ILE A 44 1.53 2.36 1.25
N ASP A 45 1.59 3.15 0.18
CA ASP A 45 0.95 4.46 0.05
C ASP A 45 -0.55 4.41 0.37
N SER A 46 -1.26 3.41 -0.15
CA SER A 46 -2.70 3.26 0.04
C SER A 46 -3.13 2.90 1.47
N LEU A 47 -2.21 2.49 2.35
CA LEU A 47 -2.48 2.27 3.78
C LEU A 47 -2.09 3.45 4.66
N TYR A 48 -1.06 4.20 4.25
CA TYR A 48 -0.47 5.28 5.02
C TYR A 48 -1.09 6.64 4.69
N ILE A 49 -1.50 6.84 3.45
CA ILE A 49 -2.16 8.06 2.98
C ILE A 49 -3.66 7.90 3.18
N ASP A 50 -4.26 8.76 4.01
CA ASP A 50 -5.71 8.93 3.98
C ASP A 50 -6.10 9.59 2.65
N GLN A 51 -6.55 8.76 1.70
CA GLN A 51 -6.93 9.20 0.37
C GLN A 51 -8.17 10.10 0.36
N THR A 52 -8.88 10.23 1.49
CA THR A 52 -10.09 11.04 1.64
C THR A 52 -9.82 12.45 2.14
N SER A 53 -8.62 12.73 2.65
CA SER A 53 -8.22 14.07 3.12
C SER A 53 -7.52 14.86 2.01
N ASN A 54 -8.24 15.82 1.43
CA ASN A 54 -7.68 16.70 0.39
C ASN A 54 -6.63 17.70 0.91
N GLU A 55 -6.58 17.93 2.23
CA GLU A 55 -5.60 18.84 2.84
C GLU A 55 -4.24 18.16 3.08
N GLU A 56 -4.22 16.84 3.25
CA GLU A 56 -3.01 16.10 3.59
C GLU A 56 -2.19 15.69 2.35
N ARG A 57 -2.84 15.67 1.18
CA ARG A 57 -2.27 15.22 -0.09
C ARG A 57 -0.94 15.90 -0.48
N PRO A 58 -0.76 17.23 -0.36
CA PRO A 58 0.50 17.89 -0.75
C PRO A 58 1.66 17.47 0.16
N TYR A 59 1.37 17.31 1.46
CA TYR A 59 2.35 16.89 2.45
C TYR A 59 2.75 15.42 2.24
N GLN A 60 1.78 14.54 2.03
CA GLN A 60 1.99 13.12 1.74
C GLN A 60 2.80 12.90 0.44
N VAL A 61 2.53 13.66 -0.63
CA VAL A 61 3.32 13.58 -1.89
C VAL A 61 4.77 14.03 -1.71
N THR A 62 5.01 15.05 -0.89
CA THR A 62 6.38 15.49 -0.55
C THR A 62 7.11 14.37 0.21
N LEU A 63 6.41 13.74 1.15
CA LEU A 63 6.94 12.61 1.93
C LEU A 63 7.22 11.38 1.05
N MET A 64 6.38 11.10 0.04
CA MET A 64 6.61 10.01 -0.92
C MET A 64 7.95 10.17 -1.64
N THR A 65 8.29 11.38 -2.07
CA THR A 65 9.57 11.65 -2.76
C THR A 65 10.75 11.33 -1.84
N GLN A 66 10.63 11.67 -0.56
CA GLN A 66 11.65 11.38 0.43
C GLN A 66 11.75 9.88 0.75
N ILE A 67 10.62 9.17 0.87
CA ILE A 67 10.60 7.73 1.13
C ILE A 67 11.15 6.95 -0.07
N HIS A 68 10.73 7.31 -1.29
CA HIS A 68 11.21 6.67 -2.51
C HIS A 68 12.71 6.90 -2.72
N SER A 69 13.24 8.07 -2.37
CA SER A 69 14.68 8.33 -2.47
C SER A 69 15.52 7.58 -1.44
N GLN A 70 14.91 7.10 -0.34
CA GLN A 70 15.56 6.29 0.69
C GLN A 70 15.30 4.78 0.55
N ALA A 71 14.41 4.38 -0.37
CA ALA A 71 14.07 2.97 -0.56
C ALA A 71 15.19 2.23 -1.28
N GLU A 72 15.59 1.07 -0.74
CA GLU A 72 16.53 0.16 -1.39
C GLU A 72 15.95 -0.42 -2.69
N MET A 73 14.64 -0.62 -2.73
CA MET A 73 13.92 -1.14 -3.89
C MET A 73 12.50 -0.59 -3.92
N VAL A 74 12.07 -0.13 -5.11
CA VAL A 74 10.70 0.31 -5.36
C VAL A 74 10.03 -0.72 -6.26
N THR A 75 8.92 -1.29 -5.81
CA THR A 75 8.12 -2.26 -6.58
C THR A 75 6.78 -1.64 -6.95
N VAL A 76 6.40 -1.72 -8.22
CA VAL A 76 5.12 -1.21 -8.72
C VAL A 76 4.21 -2.39 -9.06
N TRP A 77 2.97 -2.35 -8.55
CA TRP A 77 1.96 -3.36 -8.80
C TRP A 77 0.81 -2.78 -9.63
N LEU A 78 0.57 -3.36 -10.82
CA LEU A 78 -0.42 -2.88 -11.78
C LEU A 78 -1.71 -3.72 -11.82
N GLY A 79 -1.81 -4.78 -11.01
CA GLY A 79 -2.94 -5.70 -10.99
C GLY A 79 -2.61 -7.09 -11.53
N GLU A 80 -3.55 -8.01 -11.34
CA GLU A 80 -3.56 -9.29 -12.06
C GLU A 80 -4.20 -9.05 -13.43
N ASN A 81 -3.54 -9.49 -14.51
CA ASN A 81 -4.07 -9.41 -15.88
C ASN A 81 -5.35 -10.23 -16.04
#